data_AF-A0A178ICP6-F1
#
_entry.id   AF-A0A178ICP6-F1
#
_cell.length_a   1.000
_cell.length_b   1.000
_cell.length_c   1.000
_cell.angle_alpha   90.00
_cell.angle_beta   90.00
_cell.angle_gamma   90.00
#
_symmetry.space_group_name_H-M   'P 1'
#
loop_
_entity.id
_entity.type
_entity.pdbx_description
1 polymer ?
#
loop_
_entity_poly.entity_id
_entity_poly.type
_entity_poly.pdbx_seq_one_letter_code
_entity_poly.pdbx_strand_id
1 'polypeptide(L)'
;MSRLREEIERRRAARNAQADGGGIADATAPARAGETGAVAAPSNAPSCLRITKTNGQCWLLPWACFHGASHDPDVSSADGNAGRCERLRLVFLRHEVILHGRGLAGLVDAIEAARLRKLDEVAEKFRAATGDGPVIVKIEVKVG
;
A
#
# COMPACT_ATOMS: atom_id res chain seq x y z
N MET A 1 -4.49 10.65 32.57
CA MET A 1 -4.92 9.44 31.85
C MET A 1 -5.58 9.88 30.55
N SER A 2 -4.93 9.61 29.41
CA SER A 2 -5.12 10.32 28.13
C SER A 2 -6.39 9.91 27.37
N ARG A 3 -7.14 10.89 26.82
CA ARG A 3 -8.38 10.75 26.02
C ARG A 3 -8.27 9.72 24.88
N LEU A 4 -7.06 9.45 24.41
CA LEU A 4 -6.77 8.47 23.37
C LEU A 4 -7.09 7.02 23.80
N ARG A 5 -6.92 6.69 25.09
CA ARG A 5 -7.24 5.34 25.60
C ARG A 5 -8.74 5.10 25.68
N GLU A 6 -9.52 6.10 26.09
CA GLU A 6 -10.99 6.04 26.12
C GLU A 6 -11.57 5.84 24.71
N GLU A 7 -11.00 6.50 23.70
CA GLU A 7 -11.45 6.38 22.31
C GLU A 7 -11.14 4.98 21.73
N ILE A 8 -10.01 4.37 22.10
CA ILE A 8 -9.65 3.00 21.69
C ILE A 8 -10.58 1.96 22.34
N GLU A 9 -10.92 2.15 23.61
CA GLU A 9 -11.78 1.24 24.36
C GLU A 9 -13.25 1.33 23.91
N ARG A 10 -13.73 2.55 23.63
CA ARG A 10 -15.07 2.78 23.06
C ARG A 10 -15.26 2.07 21.71
N ARG A 11 -14.24 2.10 20.84
CA ARG A 11 -14.28 1.41 19.54
C ARG A 11 -14.25 -0.11 19.67
N ARG A 12 -13.58 -0.65 20.70
CA ARG A 12 -13.62 -2.10 21.00
C ARG A 12 -14.98 -2.54 21.55
N ALA A 13 -15.58 -1.76 22.44
CA ALA A 13 -16.90 -2.07 23.01
C ALA A 13 -18.00 -2.08 21.94
N ALA A 14 -18.01 -1.10 21.03
CA ALA A 14 -18.99 -1.04 19.94
C ALA A 14 -18.86 -2.22 18.96
N ARG A 15 -17.65 -2.73 18.74
CA ARG A 15 -17.41 -3.86 17.83
C ARG A 15 -17.84 -5.20 18.43
N ASN A 16 -17.74 -5.37 19.75
CA ASN A 16 -18.18 -6.59 20.44
C ASN A 16 -19.69 -6.63 20.70
N ALA A 17 -20.38 -5.48 20.77
CA ALA A 17 -21.83 -5.43 20.98
C ALA A 17 -22.66 -5.91 19.78
N GLN A 18 -22.05 -6.04 18.59
CA GLN A 18 -22.76 -6.39 17.36
C GLN A 18 -22.76 -7.91 17.05
N ALA A 19 -22.25 -8.73 17.98
CA ALA A 19 -22.09 -10.18 17.79
C ALA A 19 -23.12 -11.06 18.53
N ASP A 20 -24.05 -10.50 19.31
CA ASP A 20 -24.91 -11.29 20.21
C ASP A 20 -26.42 -11.00 20.04
N GLY A 21 -26.93 -11.31 18.85
CA GLY A 21 -28.34 -11.10 18.49
C GLY A 21 -28.92 -12.20 17.61
N GLY A 22 -28.62 -13.47 17.92
CA GLY A 22 -29.25 -14.63 17.28
C GLY A 22 -30.27 -15.28 18.21
N GLY A 23 -31.56 -15.15 17.89
CA GLY A 23 -32.67 -15.80 18.59
C GLY A 23 -33.83 -16.17 17.66
N ILE A 24 -33.78 -17.39 17.09
CA ILE A 24 -34.81 -18.45 16.92
C ILE A 24 -36.29 -18.09 17.21
N ALA A 25 -37.35 -18.61 16.56
CA ALA A 25 -37.67 -19.66 15.58
C ALA A 25 -39.06 -19.26 14.96
N ASP A 26 -39.68 -19.85 13.93
CA ASP A 26 -39.99 -21.25 13.63
C ASP A 26 -40.80 -21.31 12.29
N ALA A 27 -40.94 -22.54 11.76
CA ALA A 27 -41.96 -23.05 10.83
C ALA A 27 -41.50 -23.44 9.40
N THR A 28 -41.15 -24.73 9.31
CA THR A 28 -41.74 -25.71 8.36
C THR A 28 -41.07 -25.95 7.00
N ALA A 29 -40.32 -27.07 7.00
CA ALA A 29 -40.25 -28.13 5.98
C ALA A 29 -39.36 -27.95 4.72
N PRO A 30 -38.83 -29.07 4.17
CA PRO A 30 -37.50 -29.12 3.57
C PRO A 30 -37.54 -29.23 2.05
N ALA A 31 -36.62 -28.56 1.34
CA ALA A 31 -36.16 -29.03 0.03
C ALA A 31 -34.96 -28.22 -0.50
N ARG A 32 -33.94 -28.99 -0.88
CA ARG A 32 -32.94 -28.71 -1.93
C ARG A 32 -31.79 -27.73 -1.62
N ALA A 33 -30.60 -28.35 -1.55
CA ALA A 33 -29.38 -27.96 -2.23
C ALA A 33 -29.16 -26.45 -2.43
N GLY A 34 -28.38 -25.88 -1.52
CA GLY A 34 -27.92 -24.51 -1.63
C GLY A 34 -27.03 -24.17 -0.43
N GLU A 35 -25.88 -24.85 -0.31
CA GLU A 35 -24.80 -24.31 0.51
C GLU A 35 -24.23 -23.08 -0.23
N THR A 36 -24.91 -21.95 -0.09
CA THR A 36 -24.29 -20.63 -0.17
C THR A 36 -23.40 -20.48 1.05
N GLY A 37 -22.28 -21.21 1.05
CA GLY A 37 -21.08 -20.73 1.73
C GLY A 37 -20.79 -19.37 1.10
N ALA A 38 -20.90 -18.30 1.89
CA ALA A 38 -20.40 -17.00 1.48
C ALA A 38 -18.88 -17.14 1.28
N VAL A 39 -18.48 -17.55 0.08
CA VAL A 39 -17.12 -17.40 -0.42
C VAL A 39 -16.93 -15.89 -0.46
N ALA A 40 -16.32 -15.35 0.59
CA ALA A 40 -15.80 -13.99 0.57
C ALA A 40 -15.00 -13.87 -0.73
N ALA A 41 -15.47 -13.01 -1.63
CA ALA A 41 -14.83 -12.79 -2.92
C ALA A 41 -13.32 -12.62 -2.67
N PRO A 42 -12.44 -13.22 -3.50
CA PRO A 42 -11.01 -13.07 -3.30
C PRO A 42 -10.71 -11.57 -3.26
N SER A 43 -10.16 -11.10 -2.14
CA SER A 43 -9.74 -9.71 -2.04
C SER A 43 -8.71 -9.49 -3.15
N ASN A 44 -9.09 -8.78 -4.22
CA ASN A 44 -8.25 -8.48 -5.38
C ASN A 44 -7.03 -7.60 -5.05
N ALA A 45 -6.79 -7.32 -3.76
CA ALA A 45 -5.64 -6.60 -3.26
C ALA A 45 -4.36 -7.44 -3.47
N PRO A 46 -3.27 -6.83 -3.97
CA PRO A 46 -2.00 -7.54 -4.09
C PRO A 46 -1.49 -7.98 -2.72
N SER A 47 -0.89 -9.17 -2.66
CA SER A 47 -0.22 -9.66 -1.44
C SER A 47 1.17 -9.04 -1.25
N CYS A 48 1.85 -8.71 -2.35
CA CYS A 48 3.20 -8.15 -2.37
C CYS A 48 3.32 -6.98 -3.35
N LEU A 49 4.23 -6.07 -3.03
CA LEU A 49 4.75 -5.07 -3.94
C LEU A 49 6.00 -5.60 -4.65
N ARG A 50 5.99 -5.61 -5.98
CA ARG A 50 7.19 -5.93 -6.78
C ARG A 50 8.00 -4.67 -7.06
N ILE A 51 9.29 -4.70 -6.82
CA ILE A 51 10.20 -3.60 -7.10
C ILE A 51 11.22 -4.06 -8.12
N THR A 52 11.28 -3.40 -9.28
CA THR A 52 12.20 -3.75 -10.36
C THR A 52 13.15 -2.58 -10.63
N LYS A 53 14.45 -2.84 -10.63
CA LYS A 53 15.47 -1.88 -11.06
C LYS A 53 15.87 -2.08 -12.50
N THR A 54 16.40 -1.01 -13.10
CA THR A 54 16.94 -0.99 -14.47
C THR A 54 18.11 -1.96 -14.67
N ASN A 55 18.84 -2.29 -13.60
CA ASN A 55 19.92 -3.28 -13.60
C ASN A 55 19.43 -4.74 -13.51
N GLY A 56 18.12 -4.99 -13.55
CA GLY A 56 17.53 -6.32 -13.48
C GLY A 56 17.32 -6.86 -12.06
N GLN A 57 17.75 -6.15 -11.02
CA GLN A 57 17.45 -6.56 -9.64
C GLN A 57 15.95 -6.43 -9.35
N CYS A 58 15.42 -7.39 -8.59
CA CYS A 58 14.00 -7.48 -8.28
C CYS A 58 13.78 -7.88 -6.82
N TRP A 59 12.84 -7.20 -6.16
CA TRP A 59 12.38 -7.54 -4.81
C TRP A 59 10.87 -7.77 -4.79
N LEU A 60 10.43 -8.68 -3.94
CA LEU A 60 9.02 -8.88 -3.60
C LEU A 60 8.84 -8.57 -2.12
N LEU A 61 8.19 -7.44 -1.83
CA LEU A 61 7.97 -6.98 -0.46
C LEU A 61 6.51 -7.23 -0.06
N PRO A 62 6.23 -8.07 0.96
CA PRO A 62 4.86 -8.33 1.40
C PRO A 62 4.21 -7.07 1.97
N TRP A 63 2.99 -6.78 1.54
CA TRP A 63 2.23 -5.64 2.08
C TRP A 63 1.89 -5.82 3.56
N ALA A 64 1.79 -7.07 4.04
CA ALA A 64 1.64 -7.38 5.46
C ALA A 64 2.81 -6.88 6.34
N CYS A 65 3.95 -6.54 5.74
CA CYS A 65 5.12 -6.00 6.43
C CYS A 65 5.28 -4.48 6.26
N PHE A 66 4.35 -3.80 5.59
CA PHE A 66 4.39 -2.36 5.35
C PHE A 66 3.99 -1.58 6.61
N HIS A 67 4.77 -0.56 6.96
CA HIS A 67 4.55 0.28 8.14
C HIS A 67 4.11 1.71 7.80
N GLY A 68 4.38 2.18 6.58
CA GLY A 68 4.00 3.53 6.14
C GLY A 68 4.92 4.11 5.09
N ALA A 69 4.49 5.22 4.51
CA ALA A 69 5.24 6.01 3.55
C ALA A 69 5.41 7.47 3.99
N SER A 70 6.46 8.12 3.47
CA SER A 70 6.72 9.54 3.67
C SER A 70 7.20 10.17 2.38
N HIS A 71 6.55 11.25 1.96
CA HIS A 71 6.89 12.01 0.75
C HIS A 71 7.66 13.29 1.10
N ASP A 72 8.67 13.58 0.29
CA ASP A 72 9.53 14.76 0.39
C ASP A 72 9.56 15.44 -1.00
N PRO A 73 8.89 16.60 -1.16
CA PRO A 73 8.61 17.19 -2.47
C PRO A 73 9.79 17.95 -3.11
N ASP A 74 10.87 18.22 -2.36
CA ASP A 74 11.93 19.11 -2.85
C ASP A 74 13.33 18.63 -2.44
N VAL A 75 13.78 17.57 -3.10
CA VAL A 75 15.18 17.18 -3.03
C VAL A 75 15.90 17.91 -4.16
N SER A 76 16.46 19.09 -3.85
CA SER A 76 17.32 19.82 -4.79
C SER A 76 18.40 18.88 -5.30
N SER A 77 18.35 18.56 -6.59
CA SER A 77 19.43 17.86 -7.27
C SER A 77 20.63 18.82 -7.22
N ALA A 78 21.73 18.39 -6.59
CA ALA A 78 22.92 19.22 -6.38
C ALA A 78 23.51 19.80 -7.68
N ASP A 79 23.08 19.30 -8.85
CA ASP A 79 23.57 19.66 -10.17
C ASP A 79 22.76 20.75 -10.89
N GLY A 80 21.83 21.43 -10.21
CA GLY A 80 21.23 22.69 -10.69
C GLY A 80 20.46 22.66 -12.02
N ASN A 81 20.25 21.50 -12.64
CA ASN A 81 19.81 21.40 -14.04
C ASN A 81 18.64 20.43 -14.31
N ALA A 82 17.79 20.08 -13.35
CA ALA A 82 16.63 19.26 -13.68
C ALA A 82 15.46 19.51 -12.76
N GLY A 83 14.27 19.63 -13.33
CA GLY A 83 13.02 19.91 -12.61
C GLY A 83 12.81 19.03 -11.38
N ARG A 84 12.10 19.60 -10.39
CA ARG A 84 11.85 19.08 -9.04
C ARG A 84 11.95 17.56 -8.97
N CYS A 85 13.00 17.08 -8.30
CA CYS A 85 13.14 15.68 -7.94
C CYS A 85 12.48 15.51 -6.57
N GLU A 86 11.49 14.63 -6.52
CA GLU A 86 10.77 14.23 -5.32
C GLU A 86 11.37 12.94 -4.78
N ARG A 87 11.24 12.74 -3.47
CA ARG A 87 11.61 11.49 -2.80
C ARG A 87 10.42 10.89 -2.09
N LEU A 88 10.19 9.60 -2.30
CA LEU A 88 9.17 8.83 -1.59
C LEU A 88 9.84 7.65 -0.88
N ARG A 89 9.70 7.61 0.44
CA ARG A 89 10.24 6.54 1.29
C ARG A 89 9.10 5.61 1.69
N LEU A 90 9.30 4.31 1.53
CA LEU A 90 8.40 3.26 1.98
C LEU A 90 9.13 2.41 3.01
N VAL A 91 8.48 2.17 4.15
CA VAL A 91 9.07 1.40 5.25
C VAL A 91 8.38 0.05 5.36
N PHE A 92 9.16 -1.00 5.25
CA PHE A 92 8.77 -2.37 5.54
C PHE A 92 9.55 -2.90 6.75
N LEU A 93 9.09 -3.97 7.37
CA LEU A 93 9.68 -4.55 8.59
C LEU A 93 11.21 -4.74 8.54
N ARG A 94 11.75 -5.15 7.38
CA ARG A 94 13.20 -5.41 7.18
C ARG A 94 13.81 -4.63 6.02
N HIS A 95 13.00 -3.80 5.35
CA HIS A 95 13.44 -3.12 4.14
C HIS A 95 12.96 -1.69 4.15
N GLU A 96 13.83 -0.79 3.70
CA GLU A 96 13.47 0.56 3.35
C GLU A 96 13.64 0.74 1.85
N VAL A 97 12.60 1.25 1.20
CA VAL A 97 12.61 1.55 -0.23
C VAL A 97 12.55 3.05 -0.40
N ILE A 98 13.51 3.61 -1.13
CA ILE A 98 13.57 5.04 -1.43
C ILE A 98 13.43 5.20 -2.94
N LEU A 99 12.38 5.87 -3.36
CA LEU A 99 12.12 6.24 -4.74
C LEU A 99 12.55 7.69 -4.95
N HIS A 100 13.23 7.95 -6.07
CA HIS A 100 13.49 9.31 -6.55
C HIS A 100 12.85 9.47 -7.92
N GLY A 101 12.27 10.64 -8.17
CA GLY A 101 11.41 10.79 -9.33
C GLY A 101 10.66 12.11 -9.43
N ARG A 102 9.59 12.12 -10.22
CA ARG A 102 8.63 13.23 -10.30
C ARG A 102 7.20 12.70 -10.14
N GLY A 103 6.30 13.52 -9.63
CA GLY A 103 4.90 13.17 -9.45
C GLY A 103 4.68 12.04 -8.44
N LEU A 104 5.64 11.81 -7.54
CA LEU A 104 5.59 10.69 -6.59
C LEU A 104 4.51 10.89 -5.53
N ALA A 105 4.12 12.13 -5.25
CA ALA A 105 2.97 12.44 -4.39
C ALA A 105 1.69 11.69 -4.83
N GLY A 106 1.48 11.53 -6.15
CA GLY A 106 0.32 10.81 -6.70
C GLY A 106 0.30 9.31 -6.41
N LEU A 107 1.39 8.74 -5.90
CA LEU A 107 1.48 7.33 -5.53
C LEU A 107 1.13 7.07 -4.05
N VAL A 108 1.15 8.10 -3.20
CA VAL A 108 1.05 7.95 -1.73
C VAL A 108 -0.24 7.22 -1.33
N ASP A 109 -1.39 7.69 -1.81
CA ASP A 109 -2.69 7.07 -1.46
C ASP A 109 -2.78 5.61 -1.91
N ALA A 110 -2.23 5.28 -3.08
CA ALA A 110 -2.23 3.91 -3.59
C ALA A 110 -1.28 2.99 -2.81
N ILE A 111 -0.18 3.53 -2.29
CA ILE A 111 0.78 2.82 -1.43
C ILE A 111 0.18 2.58 -0.05
N GLU A 112 -0.39 3.61 0.58
CA GLU A 112 -1.02 3.51 1.89
C GLU A 112 -2.24 2.57 1.86
N ALA A 113 -2.96 2.52 0.75
CA ALA A 113 -4.04 1.56 0.54
C ALA A 113 -3.55 0.15 0.13
N ALA A 114 -2.24 -0.10 0.03
CA ALA A 114 -1.64 -1.35 -0.42
C ALA A 114 -2.19 -1.84 -1.79
N ARG A 115 -2.47 -0.92 -2.71
CA ARG A 115 -3.10 -1.23 -4.02
C ARG A 115 -2.08 -1.37 -5.14
N LEU A 116 -0.87 -0.85 -4.98
CA LEU A 116 0.16 -0.97 -6.00
C LEU A 116 0.69 -2.40 -6.09
N ARG A 117 0.79 -2.91 -7.32
CA ARG A 117 1.35 -4.24 -7.58
C ARG A 117 2.85 -4.20 -7.86
N LYS A 118 3.31 -3.10 -8.48
CA LYS A 118 4.69 -2.96 -8.91
C LYS A 118 5.16 -1.50 -8.93
N LEU A 119 6.45 -1.33 -8.74
CA LEU A 119 7.22 -0.11 -8.98
C LEU A 119 8.42 -0.48 -9.85
N ASP A 120 8.56 0.18 -10.99
CA ASP A 120 9.63 -0.09 -11.94
C ASP A 120 10.47 1.19 -12.09
N GLU A 121 11.79 1.05 -11.93
CA GLU A 121 12.74 2.10 -12.23
C GLU A 121 12.84 2.29 -13.75
N VAL A 122 12.81 3.55 -14.19
CA VAL A 122 12.96 3.93 -15.59
C VAL A 122 14.34 4.56 -15.77
N ALA A 123 15.05 4.18 -16.84
CA ALA A 123 16.34 4.79 -17.13
C ALA A 123 16.16 6.30 -17.43
N GLU A 124 17.04 7.15 -16.88
CA GLU A 124 16.93 8.62 -16.95
C GLU A 124 16.72 9.14 -18.39
N LYS A 125 17.36 8.51 -19.38
CA LYS A 125 17.22 8.84 -20.82
C LYS A 125 15.80 8.72 -21.36
N PHE A 126 14.91 7.97 -20.69
CA PHE A 126 13.51 7.77 -21.07
C PHE A 126 12.53 8.61 -20.23
N ARG A 127 13.03 9.47 -19.32
CA ARG A 127 12.21 10.35 -18.47
C ARG A 127 11.31 11.31 -19.27
N ALA A 128 11.79 11.79 -20.43
CA ALA A 128 11.00 12.65 -21.30
C ALA A 128 9.86 11.91 -22.01
N ALA A 129 10.00 10.59 -22.23
CA ALA A 129 9.03 9.77 -22.95
C ALA A 129 7.91 9.22 -22.05
N THR A 130 8.02 9.37 -20.73
CA THR A 130 7.12 8.73 -19.74
C THR A 130 5.79 9.48 -19.52
N GLY A 131 5.53 10.55 -20.28
CA GLY A 131 4.32 11.38 -20.16
C GLY A 131 4.20 12.11 -18.82
N ASP A 132 2.99 12.60 -18.53
CA ASP A 132 2.69 13.43 -17.34
C ASP A 132 2.47 12.62 -16.05
N GLY A 133 2.56 11.29 -16.13
CA GLY A 133 2.41 10.40 -14.97
C GLY A 133 3.60 10.42 -14.01
N PRO A 134 3.47 9.75 -12.84
CA PRO A 134 4.58 9.56 -11.91
C PRO A 134 5.72 8.80 -12.59
N VAL A 135 6.95 9.28 -12.42
CA VAL A 135 8.16 8.66 -12.98
C VAL A 135 9.15 8.40 -11.88
N ILE A 136 9.64 7.16 -11.81
CA ILE A 136 10.66 6.72 -10.85
C ILE A 136 11.96 6.54 -11.62
N VAL A 137 12.94 7.39 -11.36
CA VAL A 137 14.25 7.37 -12.06
C VAL A 137 15.32 6.61 -11.29
N LYS A 138 15.15 6.51 -9.97
CA LYS A 138 16.07 5.77 -9.11
C LYS A 138 15.31 5.05 -8.01
N ILE A 139 15.69 3.79 -7.76
CA ILE A 139 15.23 3.02 -6.60
C ILE A 139 16.41 2.56 -5.77
N GLU A 140 16.37 2.86 -4.47
CA GLU A 140 17.28 2.33 -3.46
C GLU A 140 16.51 1.39 -2.54
N VAL A 141 17.05 0.20 -2.32
CA VAL A 141 16.51 -0.78 -1.36
C VAL A 141 17.58 -1.03 -0.31
N LYS A 142 17.29 -0.69 0.94
CA LYS A 142 18.18 -0.91 2.09
C LYS A 142 17.61 -2.03 2.94
N VAL A 143 18.47 -2.95 3.38
CA VAL A 143 18.12 -4.00 4.35
C VAL A 143 18.36 -3.42 5.75
N GLY A 144 17.37 -3.56 6.62
CA GLY A 144 17.42 -3.16 8.03
C GLY A 144 17.81 -4.28 8.96
#